data_AF-A0A562QXW4-F1
#
_entry.id   AF-A0A562QXW4-F1
#
_cell.length_a   1.000
_cell.length_b   1.000
_cell.length_c   1.000
_cell.angle_alpha   90.00
_cell.angle_beta   90.00
_cell.angle_gamma   90.00
#
_symmetry.space_group_name_H-M   'P 1'
#
loop_
_entity.id
_entity.type
_entity.pdbx_description
1 polymer ?
#
loop_
_entity_poly.entity_id
_entity_poly.type
_entity_poly.pdbx_seq_one_letter_code
_entity_poly.pdbx_strand_id
1 'polypeptide(L)'
;MSPIQAIKDWYVSLDNELQSDIAYMFVSLTLGDRQFAPAAAVRRLLQWFDVRSEGTEHEDALAAVTFRASFEYIFAERFTGAGWIFPEQTFKDVIREAAEGKEASKIATSAFRLLRSLPDRRTKWKEAGENWNALVNSTINDDALRQWTQDQFLASDYGPAQD
;
A
#
# COMPACT_ATOMS: atom_id res chain seq x y z
N MET A 1 16.59 -2.37 -12.23
CA MET A 1 15.84 -2.31 -10.96
C MET A 1 14.75 -3.35 -11.04
N SER A 2 14.50 -4.12 -9.99
CA SER A 2 13.44 -5.13 -10.00
C SER A 2 12.07 -4.52 -9.68
N PRO A 3 10.96 -5.14 -10.13
CA PRO A 3 9.61 -4.67 -9.86
C PRO A 3 9.32 -4.45 -8.37
N ILE A 4 9.71 -5.40 -7.51
CA ILE A 4 9.45 -5.28 -6.07
C ILE A 4 10.28 -4.16 -5.42
N GLN A 5 11.52 -3.95 -5.90
CA GLN A 5 12.36 -2.86 -5.42
C GLN A 5 11.78 -1.50 -5.82
N ALA A 6 11.21 -1.38 -7.02
CA ALA A 6 10.52 -0.16 -7.46
C ALA A 6 9.30 0.17 -6.56
N ILE A 7 8.54 -0.85 -6.17
CA ILE A 7 7.42 -0.70 -5.21
C ILE A 7 7.95 -0.28 -3.84
N LYS A 8 9.02 -0.92 -3.35
CA LYS A 8 9.65 -0.56 -2.08
C LYS A 8 10.12 0.89 -2.08
N ASP A 9 10.78 1.34 -3.15
CA ASP A 9 11.28 2.72 -3.29
C ASP A 9 10.13 3.74 -3.27
N TRP A 10 9.03 3.45 -3.97
CA TRP A 10 7.82 4.25 -3.87
C TRP A 10 7.26 4.25 -2.45
N TYR A 11 7.15 3.09 -1.80
CA TYR A 11 6.61 2.97 -0.46
C TYR A 11 7.43 3.76 0.59
N VAL A 12 8.76 3.69 0.55
CA VAL A 12 9.63 4.44 1.49
C VAL A 12 9.62 5.94 1.22
N SER A 13 9.21 6.38 0.03
CA SER A 13 9.06 7.80 -0.30
C SER A 13 7.79 8.43 0.29
N LEU A 14 6.82 7.61 0.71
CA LEU A 14 5.58 8.07 1.33
C LEU A 14 5.85 8.63 2.72
N ASP A 15 4.95 9.48 3.20
CA ASP A 15 5.01 9.91 4.60
C ASP A 15 4.68 8.76 5.57
N ASN A 16 5.16 8.89 6.81
CA ASN A 16 5.07 7.83 7.83
C ASN A 16 3.63 7.38 8.14
N GLU A 17 2.65 8.27 7.97
CA GLU A 17 1.24 7.98 8.23
C GLU A 17 0.69 7.05 7.14
N LEU A 18 0.95 7.36 5.87
CA LEU A 18 0.60 6.51 4.73
C LEU A 18 1.34 5.17 4.76
N GLN A 19 2.64 5.18 5.07
CA GLN A 19 3.40 3.94 5.25
C GLN A 19 2.74 3.03 6.29
N SER A 20 2.33 3.60 7.43
CA SER A 20 1.67 2.86 8.51
C SER A 20 0.32 2.30 8.09
N ASP A 21 -0.51 3.09 7.40
CA ASP A 21 -1.82 2.63 6.89
C ASP A 21 -1.66 1.42 5.95
N ILE A 22 -0.76 1.55 4.96
CA ILE A 22 -0.50 0.54 3.94
C ILE A 22 0.04 -0.73 4.58
N ALA A 23 1.08 -0.59 5.41
CA ALA A 23 1.70 -1.73 6.06
C ALA A 23 0.73 -2.47 6.97
N TYR A 24 -0.05 -1.76 7.78
CA TYR A 24 -1.02 -2.40 8.66
C TYR A 24 -2.04 -3.23 7.88
N MET A 25 -2.61 -2.67 6.82
CA MET A 25 -3.61 -3.38 6.03
C MET A 25 -3.02 -4.53 5.22
N PHE A 26 -1.90 -4.32 4.54
CA PHE A 26 -1.26 -5.37 3.75
C PHE A 26 -0.77 -6.54 4.62
N VAL A 27 -0.09 -6.25 5.73
CA VAL A 27 0.41 -7.29 6.64
C VAL A 27 -0.74 -8.06 7.28
N SER A 28 -1.81 -7.36 7.70
CA SER A 28 -2.96 -8.01 8.34
C SER A 28 -3.82 -8.82 7.38
N LEU A 29 -4.13 -8.28 6.21
CA LEU A 29 -5.12 -8.86 5.29
C LEU A 29 -4.49 -9.75 4.23
N THR A 30 -3.29 -9.41 3.74
CA THR A 30 -2.61 -10.17 2.69
C THR A 30 -1.65 -11.19 3.27
N LEU A 31 -0.87 -10.82 4.29
CA LEU A 31 0.10 -11.75 4.91
C LEU A 31 -0.50 -12.55 6.07
N GLY A 32 -1.70 -12.20 6.54
CA GLY A 32 -2.38 -12.87 7.65
C GLY A 32 -1.70 -12.66 9.01
N ASP A 33 -0.80 -11.68 9.13
CA ASP A 33 -0.03 -11.40 10.34
C ASP A 33 -0.66 -10.23 11.09
N ARG A 34 -1.16 -10.48 12.30
CA ARG A 34 -1.83 -9.46 13.13
C ARG A 34 -0.80 -8.65 13.91
N GLN A 35 -0.06 -7.81 13.22
CA GLN A 35 0.83 -6.84 13.84
C GLN A 35 0.03 -5.63 14.37
N PHE A 36 -0.25 -5.61 15.67
CA PHE A 36 -1.05 -4.55 16.29
C PHE A 36 -0.33 -3.19 16.39
N ALA A 37 0.99 -3.18 16.32
CA ALA A 37 1.78 -1.95 16.39
C ALA A 37 2.11 -1.43 14.98
N PRO A 38 1.79 -0.17 14.63
CA PRO A 38 2.08 0.39 13.30
C PRO A 38 3.55 0.24 12.88
N ALA A 39 4.48 0.52 13.78
CA ALA A 39 5.91 0.37 13.51
C ALA A 39 6.33 -1.09 13.27
N ALA A 40 5.66 -2.07 13.89
CA ALA A 40 5.92 -3.47 13.64
C ALA A 40 5.40 -3.90 12.26
N ALA A 41 4.21 -3.42 11.86
CA ALA A 41 3.68 -3.64 10.52
C ALA A 41 4.60 -3.05 9.44
N VAL A 42 5.07 -1.81 9.62
CA VAL A 42 6.03 -1.16 8.69
C VAL A 42 7.31 -1.99 8.55
N ARG A 43 7.94 -2.38 9.67
CA ARG A 43 9.13 -3.25 9.63
C ARG A 43 8.84 -4.59 8.95
N ARG A 44 7.67 -5.18 9.20
CA ARG A 44 7.27 -6.46 8.61
C ARG A 44 7.09 -6.35 7.10
N LEU A 45 6.50 -5.27 6.61
CA LEU A 45 6.35 -5.02 5.18
C LEU A 45 7.71 -4.74 4.52
N LEU A 46 8.59 -3.95 5.15
CA LEU A 46 9.95 -3.74 4.64
C LEU A 46 10.74 -5.04 4.54
N GLN A 47 10.69 -5.88 5.58
CA GLN A 47 11.29 -7.21 5.55
C GLN A 47 10.69 -8.09 4.44
N TRP A 48 9.37 -7.98 4.20
CA TRP A 48 8.73 -8.71 3.12
C TRP A 48 9.26 -8.26 1.75
N PHE A 49 9.47 -6.96 1.52
CA PHE A 49 10.12 -6.49 0.30
C PHE A 49 11.56 -7.02 0.16
N ASP A 50 12.36 -6.97 1.23
CA ASP A 50 13.74 -7.45 1.22
C ASP A 50 13.83 -8.93 0.82
N VAL A 51 13.04 -9.78 1.49
CA VAL A 51 13.02 -11.23 1.20
C VAL A 51 12.57 -11.53 -0.23
N ARG A 52 11.63 -10.74 -0.78
CA ARG A 52 11.14 -10.95 -2.15
C ARG A 52 12.08 -10.41 -3.22
N SER A 53 12.91 -9.42 -2.89
CA SER A 53 13.93 -8.87 -3.79
C SER A 53 15.12 -9.82 -3.96
N GLU A 54 15.34 -10.73 -3.02
CA GLU A 54 16.40 -11.75 -3.04
C GLU A 54 15.96 -13.07 -3.70
N GLY A 55 14.68 -13.16 -4.12
CA GLY A 55 14.12 -14.35 -4.75
C GLY A 55 14.48 -14.49 -6.24
N THR A 56 13.87 -15.48 -6.88
CA THR A 56 13.90 -15.62 -8.34
C THR A 56 13.10 -14.52 -9.03
N GLU A 57 13.34 -14.30 -10.33
CA GLU A 57 12.60 -13.35 -11.16
C GLU A 57 11.08 -13.60 -11.13
N HIS A 58 10.66 -14.87 -11.13
CA HIS A 58 9.24 -15.22 -11.04
C HIS A 58 8.65 -14.89 -9.66
N GLU A 59 9.42 -15.07 -8.59
CA GLU A 59 8.98 -14.72 -7.22
C GLU A 59 8.89 -13.21 -7.02
N ASP A 60 9.81 -12.42 -7.59
CA ASP A 60 9.78 -10.95 -7.57
C ASP A 60 8.54 -10.44 -8.32
N ALA A 61 8.34 -10.91 -9.56
CA ALA A 61 7.19 -10.55 -10.37
C ALA A 61 5.86 -10.94 -9.68
N LEU A 62 5.78 -12.14 -9.10
CA LEU A 62 4.60 -12.57 -8.35
C LEU A 62 4.36 -11.69 -7.12
N ALA A 63 5.42 -11.31 -6.39
CA ALA A 63 5.32 -10.41 -5.26
C ALA A 63 4.81 -9.03 -5.68
N ALA A 64 5.31 -8.49 -6.79
CA ALA A 64 4.87 -7.22 -7.34
C ALA A 64 3.37 -7.24 -7.73
N VAL A 65 2.91 -8.30 -8.41
CA VAL A 65 1.49 -8.50 -8.72
C VAL A 65 0.65 -8.59 -7.46
N THR A 66 1.10 -9.37 -6.47
CA THR A 66 0.39 -9.58 -5.20
C THR A 66 0.24 -8.26 -4.43
N PHE A 67 1.31 -7.47 -4.37
CA PHE A 67 1.28 -6.15 -3.74
C PHE A 67 0.33 -5.22 -4.49
N ARG A 68 0.50 -5.09 -5.82
CA ARG A 68 -0.34 -4.22 -6.67
C ARG A 68 -1.81 -4.52 -6.48
N ALA A 69 -2.21 -5.78 -6.63
CA ALA A 69 -3.61 -6.20 -6.50
C ALA A 69 -4.18 -5.94 -5.10
N SER A 70 -3.42 -6.26 -4.05
CA SER A 70 -3.86 -6.02 -2.67
C SER A 70 -3.99 -4.53 -2.37
N PHE A 71 -3.01 -3.74 -2.80
CA PHE A 71 -2.98 -2.31 -2.56
C PHE A 71 -4.12 -1.59 -3.29
N GLU A 72 -4.33 -1.89 -4.57
CA GLU A 72 -5.42 -1.30 -5.35
C GLU A 72 -6.79 -1.69 -4.80
N TYR A 73 -6.98 -2.96 -4.41
CA TYR A 73 -8.22 -3.40 -3.78
C TYR A 73 -8.54 -2.64 -2.48
N ILE A 74 -7.52 -2.37 -1.66
CA ILE A 74 -7.72 -1.75 -0.33
C ILE A 74 -7.79 -0.22 -0.42
N PHE A 75 -6.99 0.40 -1.30
CA PHE A 75 -6.69 1.82 -1.22
C PHE A 75 -7.03 2.64 -2.47
N ALA A 76 -7.37 2.04 -3.62
CA ALA A 76 -7.58 2.81 -4.86
C ALA A 76 -8.65 3.92 -4.69
N GLU A 77 -9.70 3.66 -3.91
CA GLU A 77 -10.75 4.65 -3.66
C GLU A 77 -10.22 5.90 -2.93
N ARG A 78 -9.16 5.77 -2.12
CA ARG A 78 -8.56 6.86 -1.33
C ARG A 78 -7.88 7.91 -2.20
N PHE A 79 -7.56 7.61 -3.46
CA PHE A 79 -7.00 8.57 -4.41
C PHE A 79 -8.02 9.60 -4.88
N THR A 80 -9.30 9.30 -4.72
CA THR A 80 -10.40 10.15 -5.16
C THR A 80 -11.07 10.82 -3.97
N GLY A 81 -11.64 12.02 -4.18
CA GLY A 81 -12.43 12.69 -3.14
C GLY A 81 -13.63 11.84 -2.66
N ALA A 82 -14.20 11.02 -3.52
CA ALA A 82 -15.35 10.17 -3.22
C ALA A 82 -15.04 9.11 -2.13
N GLY A 83 -13.85 8.50 -2.16
CA GLY A 83 -13.43 7.51 -1.16
C GLY A 83 -13.30 8.05 0.27
N TRP A 84 -13.43 9.37 0.45
CA TRP A 84 -13.38 10.02 1.76
C TRP A 84 -14.74 10.44 2.31
N ILE A 85 -15.83 10.30 1.56
CA ILE A 85 -17.17 10.67 2.01
C ILE A 85 -17.59 9.81 3.19
N PHE A 86 -17.49 8.48 3.05
CA PHE A 86 -17.85 7.55 4.11
C PHE A 86 -17.04 7.74 5.40
N PRO A 87 -15.68 7.74 5.37
CA PRO A 87 -14.87 7.99 6.56
C PRO A 87 -15.17 9.32 7.25
N GLU A 88 -15.35 10.41 6.49
CA GLU A 88 -15.67 11.72 7.05
C GLU A 88 -17.02 11.68 7.78
N GLN A 89 -18.03 11.06 7.17
CA GLN A 89 -19.35 10.92 7.78
C GLN A 89 -19.31 10.05 9.05
N THR A 90 -18.59 8.92 9.02
CA THR A 90 -18.40 8.07 10.20
C THR A 90 -17.80 8.82 11.38
N PHE A 91 -16.77 9.65 11.15
CA PHE A 91 -16.18 10.43 12.23
C PHE A 91 -17.14 11.49 12.78
N LYS A 92 -17.90 12.16 11.92
CA LYS A 92 -18.95 13.11 12.35
C LYS A 92 -20.02 12.43 13.19
N ASP A 93 -20.46 11.23 12.80
CA ASP A 93 -21.47 10.47 13.53
C ASP A 93 -20.97 10.03 14.91
N VAL A 94 -19.74 9.53 15.01
CA VAL A 94 -19.11 9.18 16.30
C VAL A 94 -19.03 10.38 17.25
N ILE A 95 -18.65 11.56 16.74
CA ILE A 95 -18.56 12.79 17.53
C ILE A 95 -19.95 13.22 18.02
N ARG A 96 -20.97 13.15 17.14
CA ARG A 96 -22.36 13.47 17.50
C ARG A 96 -22.88 12.52 18.57
N GLU A 97 -22.72 11.21 18.40
CA GLU A 97 -23.17 10.21 19.37
C GLU A 97 -22.51 10.38 20.74
N ALA A 98 -21.23 10.77 20.76
CA ALA A 98 -20.52 11.07 22.00
C ALA A 98 -21.07 12.30 22.72
N ALA A 99 -21.45 13.34 21.99
CA ALA A 99 -22.08 14.54 22.55
C ALA A 99 -23.46 14.25 23.15
N GLU A 100 -24.15 13.22 22.66
CA GLU A 100 -25.42 12.73 23.20
C GLU A 100 -25.27 11.84 24.45
N GLY A 101 -24.04 11.68 24.98
CA GLY A 101 -23.78 10.92 26.21
C GLY A 101 -23.70 9.40 26.01
N LYS A 102 -23.52 8.91 24.77
CA LYS A 102 -23.39 7.48 24.46
C LYS A 102 -21.95 6.97 24.67
N GLU A 103 -21.78 5.64 24.59
CA GLU A 103 -20.48 4.95 24.72
C GLU A 103 -19.38 5.42 23.76
N ALA A 104 -19.74 6.15 22.71
CA ALA A 104 -18.82 6.78 21.76
C ALA A 104 -17.85 7.80 22.39
N SER A 105 -18.12 8.29 23.62
CA SER A 105 -17.25 9.23 24.34
C SER A 105 -15.78 8.81 24.42
N LYS A 106 -15.49 7.51 24.55
CA LYS A 106 -14.13 6.96 24.65
C LYS A 106 -13.32 7.13 23.35
N ILE A 107 -13.99 7.17 22.19
CA ILE A 107 -13.36 7.25 20.87
C ILE A 107 -13.54 8.62 20.20
N ALA A 108 -14.43 9.47 20.73
CA ALA A 108 -14.75 10.79 20.20
C ALA A 108 -13.54 11.70 20.03
N THR A 109 -12.62 11.69 21.00
CA THR A 109 -11.39 12.49 20.93
C THR A 109 -10.52 12.06 19.75
N SER A 110 -10.41 10.75 19.50
CA SER A 110 -9.68 10.21 18.35
C SER A 110 -10.39 10.53 17.04
N ALA A 111 -11.71 10.37 16.98
CA ALA A 111 -12.51 10.71 15.80
C ALA A 111 -12.40 12.20 15.46
N PHE A 112 -12.42 13.10 16.45
CA PHE A 112 -12.22 14.54 16.24
C PHE A 112 -10.84 14.86 15.67
N ARG A 113 -9.79 14.22 16.20
CA ARG A 113 -8.42 14.39 15.70
C ARG A 113 -8.31 13.93 14.25
N LEU A 114 -8.86 12.75 13.92
CA LEU A 114 -8.87 12.19 12.57
C LEU A 114 -9.66 13.05 11.59
N LEU A 115 -10.82 13.58 12.01
CA LEU A 115 -11.62 14.49 11.21
C LEU A 115 -10.85 15.80 10.92
N ARG A 116 -10.13 16.33 11.91
CA ARG A 116 -9.33 17.55 11.74
C ARG A 116 -8.16 17.36 10.78
N SER A 117 -7.53 16.18 10.75
CA SER A 117 -6.43 15.85 9.83
C SER A 117 -6.90 15.43 8.44
N LEU A 118 -8.20 15.23 8.24
CA LEU A 118 -8.75 14.63 7.03
C LEU A 118 -8.43 15.40 5.73
N PRO A 119 -8.46 16.75 5.69
CA PRO A 119 -8.04 17.49 4.50
C PRO A 119 -6.58 17.27 4.11
N ASP A 120 -5.66 17.25 5.07
CA ASP A 120 -4.23 16.98 4.84
C ASP A 120 -4.01 15.55 4.33
N ARG A 121 -4.67 14.56 4.96
CA ARG A 121 -4.62 13.16 4.54
C ARG A 121 -5.16 12.97 3.12
N ARG A 122 -6.23 13.65 2.73
CA ARG A 122 -6.77 13.62 1.35
C ARG A 122 -5.72 14.04 0.34
N THR A 123 -4.98 15.12 0.61
CA THR A 123 -3.93 15.62 -0.27
C THR A 123 -2.80 14.60 -0.41
N LYS A 124 -2.28 14.10 0.70
CA LYS A 124 -1.21 13.07 0.71
C LYS A 124 -1.60 11.83 -0.08
N TRP A 125 -2.81 11.30 0.14
CA TRP A 125 -3.29 10.12 -0.58
C TRP A 125 -3.50 10.37 -2.07
N LYS A 126 -3.92 11.57 -2.46
CA LYS A 126 -4.03 11.95 -3.87
C LYS A 126 -2.66 11.96 -4.54
N GLU A 127 -1.66 12.62 -3.93
CA GLU A 127 -0.28 12.66 -4.44
C GLU A 127 0.35 11.27 -4.50
N ALA A 128 0.15 10.45 -3.46
CA ALA A 128 0.59 9.06 -3.44
C ALA A 128 -0.04 8.24 -4.58
N GLY A 129 -1.32 8.47 -4.88
CA GLY A 129 -2.04 7.84 -5.97
C GLY A 129 -1.54 8.25 -7.35
N GLU A 130 -1.21 9.53 -7.56
CA GLU A 130 -0.61 10.01 -8.81
C GLU A 130 0.75 9.33 -9.06
N ASN A 131 1.61 9.29 -8.04
CA ASN A 131 2.91 8.61 -8.11
C ASN A 131 2.77 7.09 -8.29
N TRP A 132 1.80 6.48 -7.61
CA TRP A 132 1.49 5.06 -7.76
C TRP A 132 1.06 4.72 -9.19
N ASN A 133 0.14 5.50 -9.77
CA ASN A 133 -0.34 5.29 -11.13
C ASN A 133 0.80 5.43 -12.16
N ALA A 134 1.72 6.38 -11.94
CA ALA A 134 2.91 6.52 -12.78
C ALA A 134 3.83 5.28 -12.68
N LEU A 135 4.05 4.76 -11.46
CA LEU A 135 4.81 3.53 -11.24
C LEU A 135 4.14 2.32 -11.92
N VAL A 136 2.82 2.16 -11.75
CA VAL A 136 2.04 1.09 -12.38
C VAL A 136 2.18 1.15 -13.89
N ASN A 137 1.90 2.29 -14.50
CA ASN A 137 1.91 2.42 -15.95
C ASN A 137 3.31 2.25 -16.56
N SER A 138 4.38 2.52 -15.83
CA SER A 138 5.75 2.42 -16.34
C SER A 138 6.45 1.09 -16.07
N THR A 139 6.30 0.55 -14.86
CA THR A 139 7.24 -0.45 -14.32
C THR A 139 6.54 -1.75 -13.91
N ILE A 140 5.31 -1.66 -13.42
CA ILE A 140 4.60 -2.82 -12.83
C ILE A 140 3.25 -3.09 -13.50
N ASN A 141 3.06 -2.67 -14.75
CA ASN A 141 1.94 -3.13 -15.59
C ASN A 141 2.20 -4.55 -16.11
N ASP A 142 1.16 -5.22 -16.63
CA ASP A 142 1.24 -6.63 -17.01
C ASP A 142 2.27 -6.92 -18.11
N ASP A 143 2.41 -6.01 -19.07
CA ASP A 143 3.38 -6.17 -20.17
C ASP A 143 4.81 -5.89 -19.70
N ALA A 144 5.02 -4.88 -18.85
CA ALA A 144 6.31 -4.56 -18.26
C ALA A 144 6.82 -5.71 -17.36
N LEU A 145 5.95 -6.31 -16.55
CA LEU A 145 6.29 -7.47 -15.72
C LEU A 145 6.61 -8.69 -16.58
N ARG A 146 5.83 -8.96 -17.64
CA ARG A 146 6.08 -10.07 -18.56
C ARG A 146 7.43 -9.90 -19.25
N GLN A 147 7.70 -8.71 -19.78
CA GLN A 147 8.96 -8.39 -20.46
C GLN A 147 10.15 -8.52 -19.50
N TRP A 148 10.06 -7.92 -18.32
CA TRP A 148 11.13 -7.98 -17.33
C TRP A 148 11.45 -9.42 -16.93
N THR A 149 10.43 -10.25 -16.67
CA THR A 149 10.61 -11.66 -16.30
C THR A 149 11.29 -12.44 -17.44
N GLN A 150 10.87 -12.19 -18.69
CA GLN A 150 11.48 -12.83 -19.86
C GLN A 150 12.95 -12.41 -20.03
N ASP A 151 13.26 -11.12 -19.86
CA ASP A 151 14.63 -10.60 -19.96
C ASP A 151 15.54 -11.21 -18.88
N GLN A 152 15.06 -11.35 -17.64
CA GLN A 152 15.82 -12.01 -16.57
C GLN A 152 16.04 -13.50 -16.86
N PHE A 153 15.02 -14.20 -17.35
CA PHE A 153 15.14 -15.62 -17.72
C PHE A 153 16.18 -15.81 -18.82
N LEU A 154 16.16 -14.99 -19.88
CA LEU A 154 17.13 -15.05 -20.98
C LEU A 154 18.56 -14.68 -20.55
N ALA A 155 18.71 -13.79 -19.56
CA ALA A 155 20.00 -13.39 -19.00
C ALA A 155 20.57 -14.42 -18.01
N SER A 156 19.76 -15.36 -17.53
CA SER A 156 20.20 -16.46 -16.68
C SER A 156 20.93 -17.55 -17.48
N ASP A 157 21.71 -18.40 -16.80
CA ASP A 157 22.41 -19.54 -17.40
C ASP A 157 21.49 -20.59 -18.08
N TYR A 158 20.16 -20.38 -18.03
CA TYR A 158 19.13 -21.19 -18.67
C TYR A 158 18.54 -20.55 -19.95
N GLY A 159 19.12 -19.44 -20.45
CA GLY A 159 18.76 -18.88 -21.74
C GLY A 159 18.91 -19.92 -22.87
N PRO A 160 18.07 -19.91 -23.91
CA PRO A 160 18.21 -20.83 -25.03
C PRO A 160 19.62 -20.70 -25.60
N ALA A 161 20.33 -21.82 -25.72
CA ALA A 161 21.59 -21.86 -26.43
C ALA A 161 21.38 -21.25 -27.82
N GLN A 162 22.21 -20.27 -28.18
CA GLN A 162 22.22 -19.74 -29.54
C GLN A 162 22.76 -20.85 -30.45
N ASP A 163 21.85 -21.59 -31.09
CA ASP A 163 22.14 -22.46 -32.24
C ASP A 163 22.30 -21.63 -33.52
#